data_AF-A0A4Q3AH31-F1
#
_entry.id   AF-A0A4Q3AH31-F1
#
_cell.length_a   1.000
_cell.length_b   1.000
_cell.length_c   1.000
_cell.angle_alpha   90.00
_cell.angle_beta   90.00
_cell.angle_gamma   90.00
#
_symmetry.space_group_name_H-M   'P 1'
#
loop_
_entity.id
_entity.type
_entity.pdbx_description
1 polymer ?
#
loop_
_entity_poly.entity_id
_entity_poly.type
_entity_poly.pdbx_seq_one_letter_code
_entity_poly.pdbx_strand_id
1 'polypeptide(L)' 'ARVLARPGMTVERFESILARQMPDAEKRARADFVISTGDTKDATRAEVAAVIACLTGQTGG' A
#
# COMPACT_ATOMS: atom_id res chain seq x y z
N ALA A 1 -8.35 -11.02 -9.60
CA ALA A 1 -7.50 -10.56 -8.49
C ALA A 1 -6.01 -10.67 -8.89
N ARG A 2 -5.25 -9.56 -8.89
CA ARG A 2 -3.82 -9.53 -9.30
C ARG A 2 -2.97 -10.58 -8.57
N VAL A 3 -3.31 -10.84 -7.31
CA VAL A 3 -2.62 -11.81 -6.45
C VAL A 3 -2.76 -13.26 -6.94
N LEU A 4 -3.93 -13.64 -7.49
CA LEU A 4 -4.20 -14.99 -7.98
C LEU A 4 -3.49 -15.29 -9.31
N ALA A 5 -3.04 -14.27 -10.04
CA ALA A 5 -2.26 -14.46 -11.27
C ALA A 5 -0.78 -14.83 -11.01
N ARG A 6 -0.34 -14.84 -9.74
CA ARG A 6 1.05 -15.15 -9.38
C ARG A 6 1.27 -16.68 -9.42
N PRO A 7 2.42 -17.14 -9.95
CA PRO A 7 2.78 -18.57 -9.89
C PRO A 7 2.71 -19.11 -8.46
N GLY A 8 2.02 -20.24 -8.28
CA GLY A 8 1.89 -20.91 -6.97
C GLY A 8 0.88 -20.27 -6.00
N MET A 9 0.03 -19.33 -6.45
CA MET A 9 -1.06 -18.80 -5.65
C MET A 9 -2.37 -19.54 -5.90
N THR A 10 -3.02 -19.99 -4.82
CA THR A 10 -4.38 -20.58 -4.85
C THR A 10 -5.36 -19.68 -4.09
N VAL A 11 -6.66 -19.94 -4.23
CA VAL A 11 -7.71 -19.19 -3.51
C VAL A 11 -7.58 -19.42 -2.01
N GLU A 12 -7.39 -20.66 -1.58
CA GLU A 12 -7.26 -21.06 -0.17
C GLU A 12 -6.01 -20.42 0.46
N ARG A 13 -4.90 -20.38 -0.29
CA ARG A 13 -3.68 -19.69 0.15
C ARG A 13 -3.91 -18.18 0.25
N PHE A 14 -4.64 -17.59 -0.70
CA PHE A 14 -4.95 -16.16 -0.65
C PHE A 14 -5.84 -15.82 0.55
N GLU A 15 -6.89 -16.59 0.80
CA GLU A 15 -7.82 -16.38 1.91
C GLU A 15 -7.15 -16.58 3.27
N SER A 16 -6.32 -17.61 3.44
CA SER A 16 -5.55 -17.83 4.67
C SER A 16 -4.55 -16.70 4.95
N ILE A 17 -3.97 -16.09 3.91
CA ILE A 17 -3.12 -14.90 4.04
C ILE A 17 -3.97 -13.69 4.43
N LEU A 18 -5.12 -13.49 3.79
CA LEU A 18 -6.00 -12.35 4.04
C LEU A 18 -6.56 -12.37 5.47
N ALA A 19 -6.95 -13.55 5.98
CA ALA A 19 -7.48 -13.73 7.34
C ALA A 19 -6.48 -13.35 8.45
N ARG A 20 -5.18 -13.27 8.15
CA ARG A 20 -4.13 -12.89 9.10
C ARG A 20 -3.76 -11.41 9.02
N GLN A 21 -4.36 -10.66 8.11
CA GLN A 21 -4.09 -9.24 7.89
C GLN A 21 -5.17 -8.37 8.53
N MET A 22 -4.79 -7.13 8.87
CA MET A 22 -5.76 -6.08 9.14
C MET A 22 -6.54 -5.75 7.85
N PRO A 23 -7.88 -5.57 7.91
CA PRO A 23 -8.65 -5.13 6.75
C PRO A 23 -8.11 -3.84 6.15
N ASP A 24 -8.09 -3.73 4.82
CA ASP A 24 -7.50 -2.57 4.11
C ASP A 24 -8.11 -1.24 4.57
N ALA A 25 -9.44 -1.19 4.73
CA ALA A 25 -10.14 -0.01 5.21
C ALA A 25 -9.65 0.45 6.60
N GLU A 26 -9.46 -0.50 7.52
CA GLU A 26 -8.96 -0.21 8.86
C GLU A 26 -7.49 0.21 8.83
N LYS A 27 -6.67 -0.48 8.03
CA LYS A 27 -5.26 -0.13 7.84
C LYS A 27 -5.10 1.29 7.31
N ARG A 28 -5.95 1.69 6.34
CA ARG A 28 -5.96 3.04 5.76
C ARG A 28 -6.46 4.08 6.75
N ALA A 29 -7.48 3.77 7.55
CA ALA A 29 -7.98 4.67 8.58
C ALA A 29 -6.91 4.98 9.66
N ARG A 30 -5.97 4.07 9.88
CA ARG A 30 -4.87 4.22 10.85
C ARG A 30 -3.61 4.86 10.27
N ALA A 31 -3.55 5.14 8.97
CA ALA A 31 -2.32 5.58 8.31
C ALA A 31 -2.22 7.11 8.22
N ASP A 32 -1.04 7.66 8.48
CA ASP A 32 -0.75 9.09 8.25
C ASP A 32 -0.67 9.41 6.74
N PHE A 33 -0.20 8.45 5.95
CA PHE A 33 -0.08 8.56 4.49
C PHE A 33 -0.54 7.26 3.82
N VAL A 34 -1.28 7.40 2.72
CA VAL A 34 -1.70 6.31 1.84
C VAL A 34 -1.25 6.63 0.42
N ILE A 35 -0.50 5.72 -0.22
CA ILE A 35 0.03 5.90 -1.58
C ILE A 35 -0.70 4.98 -2.55
N SER A 36 -1.27 5.53 -3.61
CA SER A 36 -2.01 4.76 -4.63
C SER A 36 -1.05 4.11 -5.64
N THR A 37 -1.26 2.82 -5.90
CA THR A 37 -0.41 2.02 -6.83
C THR A 37 -1.21 1.38 -7.98
N GLY A 38 -2.45 1.84 -8.19
CA GLY A 38 -3.34 1.35 -9.25
C GLY A 38 -3.20 2.06 -10.59
N ASP A 39 -2.59 3.25 -10.61
CA ASP A 39 -2.46 4.11 -11.80
C ASP A 39 -1.12 3.88 -12.51
N THR A 40 -0.53 4.96 -13.06
CA THR A 40 0.78 4.93 -13.69
C THR A 40 1.90 4.94 -12.65
N LYS A 41 3.05 4.38 -13.01
CA LYS A 41 4.25 4.42 -12.14
C LYS A 41 4.66 5.86 -11.81
N ASP A 42 4.49 6.79 -12.74
CA ASP A 42 4.89 8.18 -12.55
C ASP A 42 3.99 8.90 -11.53
N ALA A 43 2.68 8.62 -11.54
CA ALA A 43 1.77 9.11 -10.51
C ALA A 43 2.17 8.62 -9.11
N THR A 44 2.42 7.31 -8.96
CA THR A 44 2.91 6.73 -7.70
C THR A 44 4.25 7.34 -7.28
N ARG A 45 5.18 7.58 -8.22
CA ARG A 45 6.48 8.22 -7.92
C ARG A 45 6.31 9.64 -7.38
N ALA A 46 5.38 10.41 -7.95
CA ALA A 46 5.09 11.76 -7.48
C ALA A 46 4.53 11.76 -6.05
N GLU A 47 3.59 10.85 -5.73
CA GLU A 47 3.06 10.69 -4.37
C GLU A 47 4.16 10.31 -3.36
N VAL A 48 5.04 9.37 -3.71
CA VAL A 48 6.19 8.99 -2.88
C VAL A 48 7.11 10.19 -2.63
N ALA A 49 7.43 10.97 -3.66
CA ALA A 49 8.28 12.15 -3.53
C ALA A 49 7.66 13.21 -2.61
N ALA A 50 6.34 13.42 -2.67
CA ALA A 50 5.63 14.34 -1.80
C ALA A 50 5.68 13.90 -0.33
N VAL A 51 5.50 12.60 -0.04
CA VAL A 51 5.62 12.06 1.32
C VAL A 51 7.04 12.23 1.85
N ILE A 52 8.06 11.94 1.04
CA ILE A 52 9.47 12.14 1.45
C ILE A 52 9.73 13.61 1.77
N ALA A 53 9.32 14.54 0.90
CA ALA A 53 9.50 15.97 1.12
C ALA A 53 8.84 16.43 2.43
N CYS A 54 7.62 15.96 2.70
CA CYS A 54 6.87 16.23 3.94
C CYS A 54 7.66 15.77 5.18
N LEU A 55 8.16 14.53 5.17
CA LEU A 55 8.92 13.96 6.28
C LEU A 55 10.26 14.66 6.50
N THR A 56 10.98 14.98 5.42
CA THR A 56 12.30 15.62 5.53
C THR A 56 12.22 17.10 5.89
N GLY A 57 11.14 17.79 5.50
CA GLY A 57 10.90 19.20 5.82
C GLY A 57 10.39 19.45 7.24
N GLN A 58 9.96 18.41 7.96
CA GLN A 58 9.49 18.47 9.34
C GLN A 58 10.60 18.22 10.39
N THR A 59 11.84 17.92 9.95
CA THR A 59 12.99 17.68 10.83
C THR A 59 13.61 18.97 11.40
N GLY A 60 12.77 19.89 11.88
CA GLY A 60 13.17 21.14 12.51
C GLY A 60 12.14 21.57 13.55
N GLY A 61 12.20 20.95 14.71
CA GLY A 61 11.48 21.32 15.94
C GLY A 61 12.37 21.08 17.14
#